data_AF-A0A9W6HK20-F1
#
_entry.id   AF-A0A9W6HK20-F1
#
_cell.length_a   1.000
_cell.length_b   1.000
_cell.length_c   1.000
_cell.angle_alpha   90.00
_cell.angle_beta   90.00
_cell.angle_gamma   90.00
#
_symmetry.space_group_name_H-M   'P 1'
#
loop_
_entity.id
_entity.type
_entity.pdbx_description
1 polymer ?
#
loop_
_entity_poly.entity_id
_entity_poly.type
_entity_poly.pdbx_seq_one_letter_code
_entity_poly.pdbx_strand_id
1 'polypeptide(L)'
;MNAVAAGAEGESIAEAGERIRRTAPILGGRATDEDCRIRRALIDEALAVRGIHPGAHEWHTAQLIDGHVAGVWANSVEEAELDLTVWWGVRCHWVTADPQCLLFHEYFPRGKRSAAEADRRFPLAPPRTLRDRFASAESLLDGIWPPTASATSVAR
;
A
#
# COMPACT_ATOMS: atom_id res chain seq x y z
N MET A 1 -1.89 9.24 -28.01
CA MET A 1 -2.31 9.49 -26.61
C MET A 1 -3.35 8.43 -26.30
N ASN A 2 -2.96 7.36 -25.60
CA ASN A 2 -3.84 6.21 -25.36
C ASN A 2 -4.68 6.44 -24.10
N ALA A 3 -5.99 6.23 -24.22
CA ALA A 3 -7.04 6.46 -23.23
C ALA A 3 -7.00 5.52 -22.01
N VAL A 4 -5.84 4.98 -21.63
CA VAL A 4 -5.66 4.03 -20.51
C VAL A 4 -5.38 4.76 -19.18
N ALA A 5 -5.08 6.06 -19.24
CA ALA A 5 -4.58 6.84 -18.12
C ALA A 5 -5.63 7.66 -17.35
N ALA A 6 -6.82 7.87 -17.91
CA ALA A 6 -7.87 8.63 -17.23
C ALA A 6 -8.40 7.80 -16.06
N GLY A 7 -8.01 8.15 -14.83
CA GLY A 7 -8.65 7.62 -13.62
C GLY A 7 -10.15 7.89 -13.68
N ALA A 8 -10.96 6.94 -13.22
CA ALA A 8 -12.39 7.15 -13.12
C ALA A 8 -12.68 8.24 -12.08
N GLU A 9 -13.69 9.09 -12.32
CA GLU A 9 -14.18 10.01 -11.29
C GLU A 9 -14.56 9.21 -10.04
N GLY A 10 -13.99 9.60 -8.88
CA GLY A 10 -14.20 8.89 -7.62
C GLY A 10 -13.36 7.62 -7.40
N GLU A 11 -12.38 7.32 -8.28
CA GLU A 11 -11.41 6.25 -8.05
C GLU A 11 -10.52 6.56 -6.84
N SER A 12 -10.56 5.69 -5.83
CA SER A 12 -9.69 5.75 -4.64
C SER A 12 -8.20 5.54 -4.99
N ILE A 13 -7.30 5.91 -4.08
CA ILE A 13 -5.86 5.69 -4.24
C ILE A 13 -5.55 4.18 -4.39
N ALA A 14 -6.19 3.34 -3.57
CA ALA A 14 -6.05 1.89 -3.67
C ALA A 14 -6.48 1.34 -5.04
N GLU A 15 -7.63 1.78 -5.57
CA GLU A 15 -8.11 1.35 -6.90
C GLU A 15 -7.19 1.84 -8.03
N ALA A 16 -6.63 3.04 -7.91
CA ALA A 16 -5.61 3.53 -8.84
C ALA A 16 -4.38 2.62 -8.84
N GLY A 17 -3.92 2.18 -7.66
CA GLY A 17 -2.79 1.27 -7.54
C GLY A 17 -3.04 -0.09 -8.19
N GLU A 18 -4.24 -0.64 -8.01
CA GLU A 18 -4.66 -1.88 -8.68
C GLU A 18 -4.72 -1.72 -10.20
N ARG A 19 -5.26 -0.60 -10.69
CA ARG A 19 -5.30 -0.28 -12.11
C ARG A 19 -3.89 -0.20 -12.69
N ILE A 20 -2.97 0.54 -12.06
CA ILE A 20 -1.58 0.66 -12.50
C ILE A 20 -0.93 -0.73 -12.57
N ARG A 21 -1.12 -1.57 -11.54
CA ARG A 21 -0.58 -2.93 -11.51
C ARG A 21 -1.12 -3.81 -12.64
N ARG A 22 -2.41 -3.69 -12.98
CA ARG A 22 -3.01 -4.39 -14.13
C ARG A 22 -2.49 -3.88 -15.47
N THR A 23 -2.28 -2.57 -15.60
CA THR A 23 -1.78 -1.94 -16.83
C THR A 23 -0.30 -2.24 -17.09
N ALA A 24 0.51 -2.31 -16.03
CA ALA A 24 1.94 -2.58 -16.10
C ALA A 24 2.33 -3.84 -15.30
N PRO A 25 1.94 -5.04 -15.76
CA PRO A 25 2.26 -6.29 -15.07
C PRO A 25 3.76 -6.61 -15.19
N ILE A 26 4.37 -7.04 -14.08
CA ILE A 26 5.73 -7.61 -14.12
C ILE A 26 5.58 -9.08 -14.50
N LEU A 27 6.08 -9.46 -15.67
CA LEU A 27 5.95 -10.82 -16.21
C LEU A 27 7.04 -11.77 -15.70
N GLY A 28 8.16 -11.23 -15.21
CA GLY A 28 9.26 -12.00 -14.63
C GLY A 28 9.13 -12.18 -13.12
N GLY A 29 10.00 -13.00 -12.53
CA GLY A 29 10.10 -13.14 -11.06
C GLY A 29 10.68 -11.92 -10.35
N ARG A 30 11.13 -10.90 -11.09
CA ARG A 30 11.68 -9.63 -10.58
C ARG A 30 11.30 -8.50 -11.54
N ALA A 31 11.08 -7.31 -10.97
CA ALA A 31 10.91 -6.10 -11.75
C ALA A 31 12.22 -5.75 -12.47
N THR A 32 12.12 -5.36 -13.73
CA THR A 32 13.21 -4.73 -14.49
C THR A 32 13.22 -3.22 -14.26
N ASP A 33 14.31 -2.55 -14.63
CA ASP A 33 14.38 -1.07 -14.58
C ASP A 33 13.30 -0.42 -15.46
N GLU A 34 12.91 -1.08 -16.55
CA GLU A 34 11.81 -0.63 -17.40
C GLU A 34 10.47 -0.72 -16.68
N ASP A 35 10.19 -1.84 -16.02
CA ASP A 35 8.97 -2.01 -15.21
C ASP A 35 8.88 -0.94 -14.12
N CYS A 36 10.00 -0.65 -13.45
CA CYS A 36 10.11 0.40 -12.46
C CYS A 36 9.80 1.78 -13.05
N ARG A 37 10.35 2.10 -14.22
CA ARG A 37 10.13 3.40 -14.87
C ARG A 37 8.69 3.58 -15.32
N ILE A 38 8.10 2.56 -15.96
CA ILE A 38 6.70 2.60 -16.42
C ILE A 38 5.76 2.78 -15.25
N ARG A 39 5.93 1.99 -14.18
CA ARG A 39 5.09 2.10 -12.98
C ARG A 39 5.24 3.46 -12.31
N ARG A 40 6.46 3.98 -12.19
CA ARG A 40 6.69 5.30 -11.60
C ARG A 40 5.98 6.40 -12.38
N ALA A 41 6.08 6.39 -13.71
CA ALA A 41 5.39 7.36 -14.56
C ALA A 41 3.86 7.30 -14.40
N LEU A 42 3.28 6.10 -14.29
CA LEU A 42 1.85 5.91 -14.06
C LEU A 42 1.41 6.38 -12.66
N ILE A 43 2.26 6.21 -11.65
CA ILE A 43 2.01 6.71 -10.29
C ILE A 43 2.03 8.25 -10.29
N ASP A 44 3.06 8.86 -10.90
CA ASP A 44 3.19 10.31 -10.99
C ASP A 44 1.98 10.93 -11.71
N GLU A 45 1.53 10.32 -12.81
CA GLU A 45 0.33 10.74 -13.54
C GLU A 45 -0.93 10.63 -12.67
N ALA A 46 -1.10 9.51 -11.96
CA ALA A 46 -2.27 9.29 -11.10
C ALA A 46 -2.35 10.30 -9.93
N LEU A 47 -1.19 10.71 -9.38
CA LEU A 47 -1.09 11.76 -8.37
C LEU A 47 -1.39 13.14 -8.96
N ALA A 48 -0.83 13.45 -10.14
CA ALA A 48 -1.02 14.73 -10.82
C ALA A 48 -2.49 14.97 -11.20
N VAL A 49 -3.19 13.96 -11.73
CA VAL A 49 -4.62 14.03 -12.07
C VAL A 49 -5.49 14.35 -10.83
N ARG A 50 -5.04 13.93 -9.64
CA ARG A 50 -5.72 14.19 -8.36
C ARG A 50 -5.30 15.49 -7.68
N GLY A 51 -4.43 16.29 -8.32
CA GLY A 51 -3.90 17.52 -7.75
C GLY A 51 -3.05 17.29 -6.49
N ILE A 52 -2.47 16.09 -6.35
CA ILE A 52 -1.57 15.78 -5.24
C ILE A 52 -0.19 16.30 -5.61
N HIS A 53 0.29 17.25 -4.84
CA HIS A 53 1.61 17.85 -5.03
C HIS A 53 2.63 17.17 -4.10
N PRO A 54 3.89 16.99 -4.54
CA PRO A 54 4.94 16.47 -3.68
C PRO A 54 5.12 17.34 -2.42
N GLY A 55 5.04 16.72 -1.25
CA GLY A 55 5.39 17.31 0.03
C GLY A 55 6.83 17.01 0.43
N ALA A 56 7.08 16.92 1.75
CA ALA A 56 8.38 16.52 2.27
C ALA A 56 8.63 15.03 1.98
N HIS A 57 9.83 14.71 1.51
CA HIS A 57 10.22 13.33 1.28
C HIS A 57 10.53 12.65 2.62
N GLU A 58 9.60 11.84 3.11
CA GLU A 58 9.68 11.24 4.44
C GLU A 58 9.24 9.77 4.46
N TRP A 59 9.63 9.08 5.53
CA TRP A 59 9.26 7.69 5.74
C TRP A 59 7.79 7.60 6.10
N HIS A 60 7.10 6.68 5.45
CA HIS A 60 5.72 6.32 5.73
C HIS A 60 5.65 4.86 6.12
N THR A 61 4.85 4.56 7.13
CA THR A 61 4.59 3.20 7.59
C THR A 61 3.14 2.85 7.27
N ALA A 62 2.92 1.60 6.84
CA ALA A 62 1.61 1.09 6.50
C ALA A 62 1.42 -0.35 7.01
N GLN A 63 0.19 -0.69 7.36
CA GLN A 63 -0.24 -2.09 7.41
C GLN A 63 -1.04 -2.38 6.16
N LEU A 64 -0.82 -3.52 5.53
CA LEU A 64 -1.57 -4.02 4.38
C LEU A 64 -2.74 -4.86 4.85
N ILE A 65 -3.78 -5.02 4.01
CA ILE A 65 -4.99 -5.77 4.36
C ILE A 65 -4.74 -7.26 4.64
N ASP A 66 -3.60 -7.80 4.19
CA ASP A 66 -3.18 -9.17 4.48
C ASP A 66 -2.37 -9.29 5.79
N GLY A 67 -2.22 -8.18 6.53
CA GLY A 67 -1.55 -8.10 7.82
C GLY A 67 -0.06 -7.79 7.75
N HIS A 68 0.56 -7.68 6.56
CA HIS A 68 1.95 -7.23 6.47
C HIS A 68 2.09 -5.78 6.95
N VAL A 69 3.22 -5.47 7.59
CA VAL A 69 3.62 -4.08 7.84
C VAL A 69 4.78 -3.75 6.92
N ALA A 70 4.66 -2.66 6.19
CA ALA A 70 5.62 -2.18 5.22
C ALA A 70 5.91 -0.70 5.46
N GLY A 71 7.04 -0.23 4.94
CA GLY A 71 7.31 1.19 4.90
C GLY A 71 7.95 1.58 3.58
N VAL A 72 7.77 2.84 3.22
CA VAL A 72 8.19 3.41 1.94
C VAL A 72 8.56 4.88 2.16
N TRP A 73 9.58 5.35 1.45
CA TRP A 73 9.85 6.79 1.37
C TRP A 73 8.96 7.39 0.29
N ALA A 74 8.19 8.41 0.63
CA ALA A 74 7.25 9.06 -0.26
C ALA A 74 7.12 10.54 0.11
N ASN A 75 6.58 11.34 -0.80
CA ASN A 75 6.36 12.77 -0.61
C ASN A 75 4.96 13.09 -0.05
N SER A 76 4.10 12.06 0.12
CA SER A 76 2.76 12.17 0.68
C SER A 76 2.24 10.80 1.12
N VAL A 77 1.19 10.81 1.93
CA VAL A 77 0.47 9.59 2.35
C VAL A 77 -0.16 8.90 1.15
N GLU A 78 -0.72 9.67 0.21
CA GLU A 78 -1.33 9.14 -1.01
C GLU A 78 -0.30 8.50 -1.95
N GLU A 79 0.88 9.10 -2.10
CA GLU A 79 1.97 8.47 -2.84
C GLU A 79 2.41 7.17 -2.17
N ALA A 80 2.54 7.16 -0.84
CA ALA A 80 2.91 5.96 -0.09
C ALA A 80 1.91 4.83 -0.27
N GLU A 81 0.60 5.10 -0.15
CA GLU A 81 -0.45 4.10 -0.37
C GLU A 81 -0.42 3.56 -1.81
N LEU A 82 -0.22 4.45 -2.78
CA LEU A 82 -0.19 4.09 -4.19
C LEU A 82 1.02 3.21 -4.52
N ASP A 83 2.23 3.61 -4.08
CA ASP A 83 3.46 2.83 -4.24
C ASP A 83 3.31 1.45 -3.61
N LEU A 84 2.87 1.39 -2.34
CA LEU A 84 2.71 0.13 -1.65
C LEU A 84 1.71 -0.78 -2.35
N THR A 85 0.57 -0.26 -2.79
CA THR A 85 -0.44 -1.05 -3.52
C THR A 85 0.10 -1.57 -4.86
N VAL A 86 0.81 -0.73 -5.62
CA VAL A 86 1.41 -1.12 -6.91
C VAL A 86 2.45 -2.21 -6.74
N TRP A 87 3.33 -2.07 -5.75
CA TRP A 87 4.48 -2.95 -5.56
C TRP A 87 4.11 -4.26 -4.84
N TRP A 88 3.36 -4.18 -3.73
CA TRP A 88 2.92 -5.35 -2.98
C TRP A 88 1.75 -6.07 -3.64
N GLY A 89 0.93 -5.37 -4.43
CA GLY A 89 -0.29 -5.93 -5.00
C GLY A 89 -1.37 -6.20 -3.95
N VAL A 90 -1.29 -5.50 -2.81
CA VAL A 90 -2.20 -5.61 -1.68
C VAL A 90 -2.51 -4.20 -1.21
N ARG A 91 -3.78 -3.89 -0.94
CA ARG A 91 -4.22 -2.57 -0.44
C ARG A 91 -3.65 -2.30 0.96
N CYS A 92 -3.43 -1.04 1.29
CA CYS A 92 -2.89 -0.64 2.60
C CYS A 92 -3.98 -0.50 3.64
N HIS A 93 -4.23 -1.43 4.59
CA HIS A 93 -5.14 -1.27 5.75
C HIS A 93 -5.12 0.13 6.40
N TRP A 94 -3.93 0.68 6.60
CA TRP A 94 -3.71 2.09 6.90
C TRP A 94 -2.33 2.47 6.40
N VAL A 95 -2.11 3.77 6.21
CA VAL A 95 -0.81 4.37 5.93
C VAL A 95 -0.70 5.67 6.73
N THR A 96 0.48 5.96 7.26
CA THR A 96 0.75 7.20 7.99
C THR A 96 2.17 7.67 7.73
N ALA A 97 2.36 8.99 7.72
CA ALA A 97 3.68 9.57 7.89
C ALA A 97 4.29 9.08 9.21
N ASP A 98 5.53 8.64 9.16
CA ASP A 98 6.30 8.12 10.27
C ASP A 98 7.78 8.52 10.10
N PRO A 99 8.09 9.83 10.04
CA PRO A 99 9.42 10.33 9.67
C PRO A 99 10.55 9.86 10.60
N GLN A 100 10.20 9.44 11.82
CA GLN A 100 11.14 8.91 12.81
C GLN A 100 11.14 7.37 12.91
N CYS A 101 10.38 6.70 12.05
CA CYS A 101 10.18 5.24 12.03
C CYS A 101 9.71 4.65 13.37
N LEU A 102 9.07 5.45 14.23
CA LEU A 102 8.66 5.01 15.57
C LEU A 102 7.59 3.93 15.47
N LEU A 103 6.61 4.13 14.58
CA LEU A 103 5.56 3.15 14.36
C LEU A 103 6.11 1.88 13.71
N PHE A 104 6.99 2.02 12.72
CA PHE A 104 7.65 0.86 12.11
C PHE A 104 8.38 0.01 13.17
N HIS A 105 9.05 0.66 14.14
CA HIS A 105 9.76 -0.01 15.21
C HIS A 105 8.87 -0.71 16.23
N GLU A 106 7.58 -0.34 16.38
CA GLU A 106 6.62 -1.10 17.18
C GLU A 106 6.46 -2.54 16.64
N TYR A 107 6.50 -2.71 15.31
CA TYR A 107 6.38 -4.01 14.64
C TYR A 107 7.72 -4.70 14.42
N PHE A 108 8.78 -3.92 14.19
CA PHE A 108 10.13 -4.40 13.95
C PHE A 108 11.15 -3.67 14.85
N PRO A 109 11.30 -4.08 16.12
CA PRO A 109 12.12 -3.34 17.11
C PRO A 109 13.60 -3.21 16.76
N ARG A 110 14.12 -4.01 15.82
CA ARG A 110 15.50 -3.93 15.34
C ARG A 110 15.70 -2.90 14.21
N GLY A 111 14.63 -2.24 13.76
CA GLY A 111 14.66 -1.23 12.70
C GLY A 111 14.95 -1.75 11.29
N LYS A 112 15.10 -3.07 11.13
CA LYS A 112 15.29 -3.72 9.84
C LYS A 112 14.45 -4.97 9.78
N ARG A 113 13.75 -5.15 8.67
CA ARG A 113 13.06 -6.40 8.36
C ARG A 113 14.09 -7.45 7.98
N SER A 114 14.26 -8.47 8.81
CA SER A 114 15.08 -9.63 8.42
C SER A 114 14.36 -10.47 7.36
N ALA A 115 15.10 -11.34 6.66
CA ALA A 115 14.48 -12.28 5.71
C ALA A 115 13.44 -13.19 6.39
N ALA A 116 13.66 -13.55 7.66
CA ALA A 116 12.70 -14.33 8.45
C ALA A 116 11.42 -13.56 8.80
N GLU A 117 11.45 -12.24 8.72
CA GLU A 117 10.32 -11.35 9.02
C GLU A 117 9.68 -10.79 7.73
N ALA A 118 10.18 -11.17 6.55
CA ALA A 118 9.67 -10.73 5.26
C ALA A 118 8.18 -11.09 5.12
N ASP A 119 7.79 -12.30 5.51
CA ASP A 119 6.41 -12.79 5.40
C ASP A 119 5.62 -12.68 6.71
N ARG A 120 6.14 -11.94 7.70
CA ARG A 120 5.47 -11.78 9.00
C ARG A 120 4.19 -10.95 8.85
N ARG A 121 3.10 -11.48 9.40
CA ARG A 121 1.78 -10.85 9.43
C ARG A 121 1.37 -10.51 10.85
N PHE A 122 0.67 -9.40 11.00
CA PHE A 122 0.16 -8.89 12.27
C PHE A 122 -1.38 -8.78 12.19
N PRO A 123 -2.09 -8.95 13.31
CA PRO A 123 -3.52 -8.65 13.38
C PRO A 123 -3.79 -7.22 12.90
N LEU A 124 -4.88 -7.04 12.14
CA LEU A 124 -5.29 -5.72 11.67
C LEU A 124 -5.64 -4.84 12.88
N ALA A 125 -4.85 -3.79 13.10
CA ALA A 125 -5.16 -2.80 14.11
C ALA A 125 -6.28 -1.88 13.60
N PRO A 126 -7.06 -1.22 14.46
CA PRO A 126 -7.96 -0.16 14.01
C PRO A 126 -7.20 0.86 13.14
N PRO A 127 -7.81 1.37 12.05
CA PRO A 127 -7.18 2.41 11.24
C PRO A 127 -6.81 3.60 12.11
N ARG A 128 -5.56 4.03 12.07
CA ARG A 128 -5.06 5.17 12.88
C ARG A 128 -5.52 6.52 12.30
N THR A 129 -5.84 6.56 11.01
CA THR A 129 -6.30 7.73 10.26
C THR A 129 -7.29 7.28 9.18
N LEU A 130 -8.20 8.17 8.74
CA LEU A 130 -9.00 7.95 7.53
C LEU A 130 -8.06 7.84 6.32
N ARG A 131 -8.11 6.72 5.60
CA ARG A 131 -7.20 6.41 4.48
C ARG A 131 -7.27 7.42 3.34
N ASP A 132 -8.49 7.73 2.90
CA ASP A 132 -8.64 8.31 1.58
C ASP A 132 -9.81 9.28 1.52
N ARG A 133 -9.50 10.56 1.26
CA ARG A 133 -10.51 11.61 0.98
C ARG A 133 -11.17 11.46 -0.39
N PHE A 134 -10.58 10.66 -1.28
CA PHE A 134 -11.06 10.36 -2.62
C PHE A 134 -11.98 9.13 -2.63
N ALA A 135 -11.98 8.30 -1.58
CA ALA A 135 -12.83 7.14 -1.45
C ALA A 135 -14.17 7.49 -0.77
N SER A 136 -15.25 6.77 -1.12
CA SER A 136 -16.49 6.84 -0.36
C SER A 136 -16.29 6.27 1.06
N ALA A 137 -17.08 6.73 2.04
CA ALA A 137 -16.97 6.26 3.43
C ALA A 137 -17.09 4.73 3.58
N GLU A 138 -17.75 4.06 2.64
CA GLU A 138 -17.94 2.61 2.60
C GLU A 138 -16.65 1.85 2.17
N SER A 139 -15.77 2.49 1.39
CA SER A 139 -14.47 1.92 0.97
C SER A 139 -13.39 1.99 2.07
N LEU A 140 -13.65 2.77 3.12
CA LEU A 140 -12.75 2.92 4.28
C LEU A 140 -12.92 1.82 5.33
N LEU A 141 -13.98 1.01 5.18
CA LEU A 141 -14.29 -0.12 6.04
C LEU A 141 -13.88 -1.40 5.32
N ASP A 142 -12.58 -1.63 5.17
CA ASP A 142 -12.14 -3.01 4.98
C ASP A 142 -12.55 -3.76 6.24
N GLY A 143 -13.62 -4.56 6.11
CA GLY A 143 -14.26 -5.24 7.22
C GLY A 143 -13.20 -5.90 8.07
N ILE A 144 -13.16 -5.54 9.36
CA ILE A 144 -12.27 -6.11 10.36
C ILE A 144 -12.56 -7.61 10.40
N TRP A 145 -11.88 -8.40 9.56
CA TRP A 145 -12.11 -9.83 9.53
C TRP A 145 -11.42 -10.42 10.76
N PRO A 146 -12.11 -11.23 11.57
CA PRO A 146 -11.47 -11.94 12.66
C PRO A 146 -10.44 -12.92 12.07
N PRO A 147 -9.33 -13.20 12.76
CA PRO A 147 -8.34 -14.17 12.26
C PRO A 147 -9.05 -15.48 11.93
N THR A 148 -8.81 -16.01 10.73
CA THR A 148 -9.25 -17.35 10.34
C THR A 148 -8.75 -18.30 11.41
N ALA A 149 -9.66 -18.80 12.26
CA ALA A 149 -9.31 -19.78 13.28
C ALA A 149 -8.66 -20.96 12.55
N SER A 150 -7.37 -21.18 12.79
CA SER A 150 -6.71 -22.40 12.35
C SER A 150 -7.47 -23.56 12.98
N ALA A 151 -8.23 -24.28 12.17
CA ALA A 151 -8.84 -25.53 12.57
C ALA A 151 -7.71 -26.45 13.02
N THR A 152 -7.49 -26.52 14.33
CA THR A 152 -6.65 -27.53 14.92
C THR A 152 -7.45 -28.82 14.82
N SER A 153 -7.23 -29.56 13.72
CA SER A 153 -7.68 -30.93 13.60
C SER A 153 -6.89 -31.75 14.63
N VAL A 154 -7.43 -31.85 15.84
CA VAL A 154 -7.04 -32.90 16.77
C VAL A 154 -7.83 -34.13 16.35
N ALA A 155 -7.28 -34.91 15.42
CA ALA A 155 -7.74 -36.26 15.19
C ALA A 155 -7.41 -37.09 16.44
N ARG A 156 -8.45 -37.67 17.05
CA ARG A 156 -8.36 -38.73 18.05
C ARG A 156 -8.17 -40.08 17.37
#